data_AF-A0A829PRT3-F1
#
_entry.id   AF-A0A829PRT3-F1
#
_cell.length_a   1.000
_cell.length_b   1.000
_cell.length_c   1.000
_cell.angle_alpha   90.00
_cell.angle_beta   90.00
_cell.angle_gamma   90.00
#
_symmetry.space_group_name_H-M   'P 1'
#
loop_
_entity.id
_entity.type
_entity.pdbx_description
1 polymer ?
#
loop_
_entity_poly.entity_id
_entity_poly.type
_entity_poly.pdbx_seq_one_letter_code
_entity_poly.pdbx_strand_id
1 'polypeptide(L)'
;MKIDFGALVAGYHSDMTRTLVLGSAAPWQQEIHELVLTAQAAGRAALAPGASLKNVDAAARDVITAAGYGENFGHGLGHGVGLQIHEAPGIGSTATGTLLAGSAVTVEPGVYLPDRGGVRIEDTLVVRPTGRSC
;
A
#
# COMPACT_ATOMS: atom_id res chain seq x y z
N MET A 1 2.96 16.50 4.83
CA MET A 1 3.19 16.60 3.38
C MET A 1 3.29 15.19 2.82
N LYS A 2 2.39 14.81 1.91
CA LYS A 2 2.46 13.55 1.17
C LYS A 2 3.25 13.79 -0.11
N ILE A 3 4.28 12.98 -0.37
CA ILE A 3 5.03 12.97 -1.61
C ILE A 3 4.80 11.60 -2.24
N ASP A 4 4.25 11.61 -3.45
CA ASP A 4 3.84 10.43 -4.22
C ASP A 4 4.41 10.61 -5.63
N PHE A 5 5.36 9.76 -6.00
CA PHE A 5 6.10 9.90 -7.24
C PHE A 5 6.82 8.62 -7.62
N GLY A 6 7.14 8.55 -8.90
CA GLY A 6 7.90 7.49 -9.51
C GLY A 6 8.94 8.01 -10.51
N ALA A 7 9.68 7.07 -11.08
CA ALA A 7 10.57 7.29 -12.21
C ALA A 7 10.19 6.39 -13.39
N LEU A 8 10.38 6.90 -14.61
CA LEU A 8 10.31 6.13 -15.86
C LEU A 8 11.74 5.91 -16.37
N VAL A 9 12.19 4.65 -16.38
CA VAL A 9 13.54 4.28 -16.81
C VAL A 9 13.44 3.12 -17.79
N ALA A 10 14.00 3.31 -19.00
CA ALA A 10 14.02 2.30 -20.05
C ALA A 10 12.62 1.68 -20.36
N GLY A 11 11.56 2.48 -20.24
CA GLY A 11 10.18 2.05 -20.48
C GLY A 11 9.44 1.48 -19.28
N TYR A 12 10.12 1.24 -18.14
CA TYR A 12 9.50 0.74 -16.91
C TYR A 12 9.26 1.86 -15.89
N HIS A 13 8.13 1.76 -15.19
CA HIS A 13 7.74 2.66 -14.13
C HIS A 13 8.18 2.11 -12.76
N SER A 14 8.33 3.02 -11.81
CA SER A 14 8.39 2.76 -10.37
C SER A 14 7.33 3.62 -9.69
N ASP A 15 6.91 3.25 -8.49
CA ASP A 15 6.00 4.05 -7.69
C ASP A 15 6.32 3.99 -6.19
N MET A 16 6.19 5.11 -5.51
CA MET A 16 6.33 5.21 -4.06
C MET A 16 5.67 6.46 -3.48
N THR A 17 5.13 6.28 -2.29
CA THR A 17 4.57 7.34 -1.46
C THR A 17 5.27 7.38 -0.10
N ARG A 18 5.63 8.59 0.34
CA ARG A 18 6.04 8.88 1.71
C ARG A 18 5.29 10.09 2.24
N THR A 19 4.85 10.02 3.49
CA THR A 19 4.32 11.18 4.21
C THR A 19 5.31 11.64 5.26
N LEU A 20 5.65 12.94 5.22
CA LEU A 20 6.57 13.59 6.14
C LEU A 20 5.86 14.73 6.86
N VAL A 21 6.30 15.02 8.08
CA VAL A 21 5.89 16.23 8.81
C VAL A 21 6.99 17.28 8.67
N LEU A 22 6.61 18.51 8.35
CA LEU A 22 7.51 19.66 8.37
C LEU A 22 7.39 20.33 9.75
N GLY A 23 8.47 20.35 10.51
CA GLY A 23 8.45 20.78 11.91
C GLY A 23 8.00 19.65 12.85
N SER A 24 7.17 19.98 13.84
CA SER A 24 6.72 19.03 14.86
C SER A 24 5.40 18.36 14.50
N ALA A 25 5.32 17.05 14.70
CA ALA A 25 4.10 16.29 14.48
C ALA A 25 3.09 16.52 15.61
N ALA A 26 1.83 16.82 15.24
CA ALA A 26 0.71 16.77 16.17
C ALA A 26 0.42 15.31 16.57
N PRO A 27 -0.16 15.05 17.75
CA PRO A 27 -0.44 13.68 18.22
C PRO A 27 -1.23 12.84 17.22
N TRP A 28 -2.26 13.42 16.58
CA TRP A 28 -3.05 12.73 15.57
C TRP A 28 -2.23 12.34 14.32
N GLN A 29 -1.22 13.14 13.94
CA GLN A 29 -0.37 12.83 12.79
C GLN A 29 0.51 11.62 13.08
N GLN A 30 1.02 11.52 14.32
CA GLN A 30 1.81 10.38 14.77
C GLN A 30 0.95 9.11 14.81
N GLU A 31 -0.23 9.19 15.42
CA GLU A 31 -1.19 8.09 15.51
C GLU A 31 -1.54 7.52 14.13
N ILE A 32 -1.97 8.38 13.20
CA ILE A 32 -2.33 7.93 11.84
C ILE A 32 -1.11 7.43 11.08
N HIS A 33 0.06 8.03 11.28
CA HIS A 33 1.28 7.58 10.63
C HIS A 33 1.70 6.19 11.10
N GLU A 34 1.70 5.93 12.41
CA GLU A 34 2.00 4.62 12.98
C GLU A 34 0.98 3.56 12.57
N LEU A 35 -0.31 3.92 12.51
CA LEU A 35 -1.37 3.05 12.02
C LEU A 35 -1.12 2.64 10.56
N VAL A 36 -0.88 3.61 9.67
CA VAL A 36 -0.64 3.34 8.25
C VAL A 36 0.65 2.54 8.05
N LEU A 37 1.70 2.84 8.83
CA LEU A 37 2.95 2.07 8.80
C LEU A 37 2.72 0.60 9.19
N THR A 38 1.92 0.37 10.22
CA THR A 38 1.56 -0.99 10.68
C THR A 38 0.73 -1.73 9.65
N ALA A 39 -0.27 -1.07 9.05
CA ALA A 39 -1.08 -1.63 7.99
C ALA A 39 -0.23 -1.98 6.74
N GLN A 40 0.73 -1.13 6.40
CA GLN A 40 1.64 -1.34 5.28
C GLN A 40 2.53 -2.56 5.52
N ALA A 41 3.11 -2.68 6.72
CA ALA A 41 3.89 -3.84 7.10
C ALA A 41 3.07 -5.14 7.04
N ALA A 42 1.80 -5.11 7.46
CA ALA A 42 0.90 -6.26 7.38
C ALA A 42 0.60 -6.66 5.92
N GLY A 43 0.27 -5.69 5.07
CA GLY A 43 0.06 -5.93 3.64
C GLY A 43 1.29 -6.52 2.94
N ARG A 44 2.49 -6.00 3.27
CA ARG A 44 3.76 -6.52 2.76
C ARG A 44 4.04 -7.96 3.19
N ALA A 45 3.77 -8.27 4.45
CA ALA A 45 3.95 -9.62 4.99
C ALA A 45 2.99 -10.63 4.36
N ALA A 46 1.83 -10.19 3.87
CA ALA A 46 0.85 -11.03 3.18
C ALA A 46 1.21 -11.34 1.71
N LEU A 47 2.20 -10.65 1.13
CA LEU A 47 2.63 -10.91 -0.25
C LEU A 47 3.33 -12.28 -0.35
N ALA A 48 2.65 -13.23 -0.98
CA ALA A 48 3.20 -14.54 -1.30
C ALA A 48 2.65 -15.04 -2.65
N PRO A 49 3.42 -15.86 -3.40
CA PRO A 49 2.90 -16.56 -4.55
C PRO A 49 1.65 -17.38 -4.18
N GLY A 50 0.60 -17.26 -4.99
CA GLY A 50 -0.70 -17.91 -4.75
C GLY A 50 -1.59 -17.23 -3.72
N ALA A 51 -1.14 -16.16 -3.05
CA ALA A 51 -1.97 -15.42 -2.12
C ALA A 51 -3.18 -14.80 -2.83
N SER A 52 -4.35 -14.91 -2.23
CA SER A 52 -5.57 -14.24 -2.71
C SER A 52 -5.37 -12.73 -2.67
N LEU A 53 -5.61 -12.03 -3.80
CA LEU A 53 -5.47 -10.58 -3.90
C LEU A 53 -6.35 -9.85 -2.86
N LYS A 54 -7.56 -10.36 -2.64
CA LYS A 54 -8.47 -9.87 -1.60
C LYS A 54 -7.91 -10.08 -0.18
N ASN A 55 -7.24 -11.19 0.09
CA ASN A 55 -6.69 -11.45 1.41
C ASN A 55 -5.45 -10.59 1.69
N VAL A 56 -4.67 -10.27 0.66
CA VAL A 56 -3.57 -9.30 0.77
C VAL A 56 -4.12 -7.91 1.12
N ASP A 57 -5.18 -7.45 0.44
CA ASP A 57 -5.89 -6.21 0.81
C ASP A 57 -6.39 -6.23 2.25
N ALA A 58 -7.07 -7.31 2.64
CA ALA A 58 -7.62 -7.49 3.98
C ALA A 58 -6.53 -7.39 5.07
N ALA A 59 -5.33 -7.93 4.85
CA ALA A 59 -4.24 -7.86 5.82
C ALA A 59 -3.88 -6.43 6.26
N ALA A 60 -3.95 -5.45 5.34
CA ALA A 60 -3.75 -4.04 5.68
C ALA A 60 -5.06 -3.36 6.09
N ARG A 61 -6.15 -3.64 5.38
CA ARG A 61 -7.46 -3.00 5.60
C ARG A 61 -8.04 -3.32 6.98
N ASP A 62 -7.86 -4.55 7.46
CA ASP A 62 -8.37 -4.98 8.76
C ASP A 62 -7.66 -4.26 9.91
N VAL A 63 -6.36 -3.96 9.77
CA VAL A 63 -5.60 -3.15 10.74
C VAL A 63 -6.21 -1.74 10.86
N ILE A 64 -6.48 -1.08 9.73
CA ILE A 64 -7.08 0.25 9.68
C ILE A 64 -8.52 0.23 10.21
N THR A 65 -9.29 -0.79 9.83
CA THR A 65 -10.70 -0.95 10.24
C THR A 65 -10.81 -1.22 11.75
N ALA A 66 -9.94 -2.06 12.31
CA ALA A 66 -9.90 -2.34 13.75
C ALA A 66 -9.56 -1.10 14.58
N ALA A 67 -8.79 -0.16 14.01
CA ALA A 67 -8.50 1.13 14.62
C ALA A 67 -9.64 2.17 14.46
N GLY A 68 -10.74 1.81 13.82
CA GLY A 68 -11.90 2.69 13.62
C GLY A 68 -11.83 3.61 12.41
N TYR A 69 -10.82 3.47 11.54
CA TYR A 69 -10.60 4.33 10.38
C TYR A 69 -10.95 3.65 9.03
N GLY A 70 -11.76 2.59 9.06
CA GLY A 70 -12.10 1.80 7.86
C GLY A 70 -12.74 2.64 6.74
N GLU A 71 -13.63 3.57 7.09
CA GLU A 71 -14.27 4.48 6.13
C GLU A 71 -13.29 5.52 5.54
N ASN A 72 -12.12 5.71 6.17
CA ASN A 72 -11.09 6.65 5.74
C ASN A 72 -10.07 6.02 4.78
N PHE A 73 -10.19 4.72 4.47
CA PHE A 73 -9.35 3.99 3.51
C PHE A 73 -10.17 3.57 2.26
N GLY A 74 -10.41 4.52 1.37
CA GLY A 74 -11.37 4.39 0.26
C GLY A 74 -10.87 3.75 -1.04
N HIS A 75 -9.59 3.39 -1.15
CA HIS A 75 -9.02 2.77 -2.36
C HIS A 75 -8.55 1.33 -2.10
N GLY A 76 -8.20 0.59 -3.16
CA GLY A 76 -7.56 -0.72 -3.04
C GLY A 76 -6.17 -0.60 -2.42
N LEU A 77 -5.65 -1.69 -1.85
CA LEU A 77 -4.32 -1.72 -1.25
C LEU A 77 -3.17 -1.48 -2.24
N GLY A 78 -3.34 -1.80 -3.52
CA GLY A 78 -2.29 -1.56 -4.51
C GLY A 78 -2.60 -2.14 -5.89
N HIS A 79 -1.62 -2.11 -6.76
CA HIS A 79 -1.73 -2.51 -8.17
C HIS A 79 -0.40 -3.01 -8.73
N GLY A 80 -0.43 -3.60 -9.93
CA GLY A 80 0.78 -3.92 -10.69
C GLY A 80 1.46 -2.67 -11.23
N VAL A 81 2.78 -2.72 -11.34
CA VAL A 81 3.62 -1.68 -11.94
C VAL A 81 4.61 -2.32 -12.89
N GLY A 82 4.71 -1.77 -14.11
CA GLY A 82 5.60 -2.29 -15.13
C GLY A 82 5.77 -1.30 -16.28
N LEU A 83 5.31 -1.67 -17.47
CA LEU A 83 5.32 -0.75 -18.63
C LEU A 83 4.26 0.34 -18.47
N GLN A 84 3.23 0.07 -17.67
CA GLN A 84 2.27 1.08 -17.23
C GLN A 84 2.42 1.31 -15.73
N ILE A 85 2.12 2.54 -15.29
CA ILE A 85 2.11 2.89 -13.87
C ILE A 85 1.01 2.11 -13.12
N HIS A 86 -0.13 1.87 -13.77
CA HIS A 86 -1.19 1.01 -13.29
C HIS A 86 -1.41 -0.14 -14.27
N GLU A 87 -1.06 -1.36 -13.86
CA GLU A 87 -1.34 -2.59 -14.58
C GLU A 87 -1.83 -3.70 -13.63
N ALA A 88 -2.15 -4.87 -14.17
CA ALA A 88 -2.58 -6.01 -13.37
C ALA A 88 -1.42 -6.58 -12.54
N PRO A 89 -1.67 -7.18 -11.37
CA PRO A 89 -2.99 -7.35 -10.74
C PRO A 89 -3.42 -6.13 -9.91
N GLY A 90 -4.72 -5.89 -9.80
CA GLY A 90 -5.28 -4.99 -8.78
C GLY A 90 -5.44 -5.71 -7.44
N ILE A 91 -5.00 -5.09 -6.36
CA ILE A 91 -5.10 -5.60 -4.98
C ILE A 91 -6.15 -4.77 -4.25
N GLY A 92 -7.30 -5.37 -3.95
CA GLY A 92 -8.43 -4.66 -3.35
C GLY A 92 -9.50 -5.60 -2.79
N SER A 93 -10.43 -5.03 -2.01
CA SER A 93 -11.48 -5.79 -1.30
C SER A 93 -12.44 -6.56 -2.23
N THR A 94 -12.56 -6.12 -3.48
CA THR A 94 -13.35 -6.74 -4.55
C THR A 94 -12.51 -7.51 -5.57
N ALA A 95 -11.19 -7.56 -5.38
CA ALA A 95 -10.29 -8.25 -6.31
C ALA A 95 -10.55 -9.77 -6.31
N THR A 96 -10.36 -10.38 -7.47
CA THR A 96 -10.47 -11.82 -7.67
C THR A 96 -9.16 -12.38 -8.20
N GLY A 97 -8.87 -13.64 -7.92
CA GLY A 97 -7.64 -14.30 -8.34
C GLY A 97 -6.53 -14.24 -7.30
N THR A 98 -5.34 -14.64 -7.73
CA THR A 98 -4.18 -14.84 -6.87
C THR A 98 -2.94 -14.15 -7.42
N LEU A 99 -2.02 -13.84 -6.51
CA LEU A 99 -0.77 -13.18 -6.80
C LEU A 99 0.23 -14.16 -7.42
N LEU A 100 0.83 -13.81 -8.56
CA LEU A 100 1.81 -14.66 -9.23
C LEU A 100 3.23 -14.37 -8.70
N ALA A 101 4.09 -15.39 -8.73
CA ALA A 101 5.51 -15.17 -8.49
C ALA A 101 6.09 -14.28 -9.59
N GLY A 102 6.92 -13.32 -9.21
CA GLY A 102 7.54 -12.33 -10.11
C GLY A 102 6.69 -11.08 -10.35
N SER A 103 5.43 -11.03 -9.87
CA SER A 103 4.63 -9.80 -9.95
C SER A 103 5.30 -8.65 -9.21
N ALA A 104 5.43 -7.50 -9.88
CA ALA A 104 5.81 -6.23 -9.27
C ALA A 104 4.54 -5.46 -8.92
N VAL A 105 4.33 -5.18 -7.63
CA VAL A 105 3.08 -4.57 -7.13
C VAL A 105 3.35 -3.52 -6.07
N THR A 106 2.46 -2.53 -5.97
CA THR A 106 2.43 -1.57 -4.86
C THR A 106 1.73 -2.17 -3.63
N VAL A 107 2.16 -1.73 -2.45
CA VAL A 107 1.41 -1.89 -1.18
C VAL A 107 1.34 -0.53 -0.51
N GLU A 108 0.18 0.11 -0.60
CA GLU A 108 0.03 1.56 -0.40
C GLU A 108 -1.16 1.96 0.48
N PRO A 109 -1.36 1.36 1.67
CA PRO A 109 -2.49 1.74 2.50
C PRO A 109 -2.45 3.22 2.90
N GLY A 110 -3.62 3.83 3.00
CA GLY A 110 -3.73 5.24 3.37
C GLY A 110 -4.99 5.55 4.16
N VAL A 111 -4.87 6.53 5.06
CA VAL A 111 -5.97 7.05 5.86
C VAL A 111 -6.10 8.55 5.59
N TYR A 112 -7.30 8.97 5.19
CA TYR A 112 -7.60 10.36 4.85
C TYR A 112 -8.73 10.88 5.72
N LEU A 113 -8.41 11.88 6.53
CA LEU A 113 -9.33 12.56 7.44
C LEU A 113 -9.74 13.90 6.80
N PRO A 114 -11.01 14.05 6.38
CA PRO A 114 -11.52 15.31 5.85
C PRO A 114 -11.16 16.48 6.78
N ASP A 115 -10.77 17.61 6.17
CA ASP A 115 -10.40 18.85 6.85
C ASP A 115 -9.20 18.77 7.81
N ARG A 116 -8.51 17.62 7.92
CA ARG A 116 -7.30 17.45 8.75
C ARG A 116 -6.07 17.05 7.96
N GLY A 117 -6.21 16.18 6.97
CA GLY A 117 -5.11 15.70 6.13
C GLY A 117 -5.12 14.17 6.00
N GLY A 118 -3.97 13.58 5.70
CA GLY A 118 -3.87 12.12 5.55
C GLY A 118 -2.45 11.60 5.45
N VAL A 119 -2.33 10.30 5.61
CA VAL A 119 -1.06 9.55 5.49
C VAL A 119 -1.25 8.45 4.47
N ARG A 120 -0.28 8.27 3.59
CA ARG A 120 -0.08 7.05 2.82
C ARG A 120 1.40 6.69 2.83
N ILE A 121 1.68 5.41 2.91
CA ILE A 121 3.03 4.86 2.84
C ILE A 121 2.98 3.73 1.82
N GLU A 122 3.89 3.74 0.87
CA GLU A 122 3.85 2.83 -0.26
C GLU A 122 5.23 2.34 -0.67
N ASP A 123 5.33 1.03 -0.91
CA ASP A 123 6.48 0.44 -1.57
C ASP A 123 6.03 -0.33 -2.82
N THR A 124 6.81 -0.24 -3.90
CA THR A 124 6.76 -1.19 -5.02
C THR A 124 7.65 -2.39 -4.69
N LEU A 125 7.08 -3.60 -4.75
CA LEU A 125 7.71 -4.84 -4.28
C LEU A 125 7.60 -5.94 -5.33
N VAL A 126 8.58 -6.85 -5.35
CA VAL A 126 8.54 -8.06 -6.19
C VAL A 126 8.17 -9.28 -5.36
N VAL A 127 7.14 -10.00 -5.78
CA VAL A 127 6.66 -11.23 -5.14
C VAL A 127 7.62 -12.38 -5.45
N ARG A 128 8.48 -12.76 -4.49
CA ARG A 128 9.49 -13.80 -4.71
C ARG A 128 8.97 -15.20 -4.34
N PRO A 129 9.44 -16.27 -5.03
CA PRO A 129 9.12 -17.66 -4.69
C PRO A 129 9.50 -18.11 -3.27
N THR A 130 10.46 -17.42 -2.62
CA THR A 130 10.95 -17.77 -1.28
C THR A 130 11.04 -16.55 -0.37
N GLY A 131 10.13 -16.46 0.60
CA GLY A 131 10.40 -16.01 1.97
C GLY A 131 10.54 -14.52 2.29
N ARG A 132 11.05 -13.65 1.40
CA ARG A 132 11.08 -12.19 1.64
C ARG A 132 10.98 -11.41 0.33
N SER A 133 9.81 -10.81 0.08
CA SER A 133 9.68 -9.67 -0.82
C SER A 133 10.49 -8.51 -0.25
N CYS A 134 11.33 -7.89 -1.08
CA CYS A 134 12.10 -6.71 -0.74
C CYS A 134 11.72 -5.62 -1.71
#